data_AF-A0A7X0RSB2-F1
#
_entry.id   AF-A0A7X0RSB2-F1
#
_cell.length_a   1.000
_cell.length_b   1.000
_cell.length_c   1.000
_cell.angle_alpha   90.00
_cell.angle_beta   90.00
_cell.angle_gamma   90.00
#
_symmetry.space_group_name_H-M   'P 1'
#
loop_
_entity.id
_entity.type
_entity.pdbx_description
1 polymer ?
#
loop_
_entity_poly.entity_id
_entity_poly.type
_entity_poly.pdbx_seq_one_letter_code
_entity_poly.pdbx_strand_id
1 'polypeptide(L)'
;MSEAMGLAEYRSAMAAGVDLYQQVETGEDAAPNTEEHVEIEVEPEGLDDDTPPEELEGASEDDVDEGDEDPEPIPKEQKNAFYKRVQRERKKAQEEAEAKIRAEMEQQINPYKQFFDKLGVSPDEALRAIEQNNLRQSVQQSVNQEAQSLQYQYGWDDEQTRQYVDQQTQIRIQQQQQQQELHDLRIQVQLNDLAENPDYPGAKQMKSQISEFIRANPAASVQQAYWAVGGSSLAQQLKREAEQREIAKRGKTQRTVVKDAPASLDGPAPLSPEEVAFARQQGMSESEVRKLREVPNNLQEFRKWNKGRK
;
A
#
# COMPACT_ATOMS: atom_id res chain seq x y z
N MET A 1 -25.39 -2.72 41.75
CA MET A 1 -24.33 -3.40 42.53
C MET A 1 -23.92 -4.61 41.71
N SER A 2 -22.74 -4.59 41.10
CA SER A 2 -22.23 -5.70 40.28
C SER A 2 -21.48 -6.66 41.19
N GLU A 3 -21.93 -7.91 41.25
CA GLU A 3 -21.18 -8.99 41.91
C GLU A 3 -19.92 -9.26 41.10
N ALA A 4 -18.76 -9.04 41.72
CA ALA A 4 -17.47 -9.38 41.12
C ALA A 4 -17.38 -10.91 41.03
N MET A 5 -17.41 -11.41 39.80
CA MET A 5 -17.31 -12.84 39.48
C MET A 5 -15.99 -13.41 40.04
N GLY A 6 -16.09 -14.55 40.72
CA GLY A 6 -14.95 -15.14 41.42
C GLY A 6 -13.89 -15.67 40.45
N LEU A 7 -12.62 -15.63 40.87
CA LEU A 7 -11.47 -16.09 40.07
C LEU A 7 -11.60 -17.55 39.56
N ALA A 8 -12.43 -18.37 40.24
CA ALA A 8 -12.71 -19.74 39.83
C ALA A 8 -13.65 -19.82 38.61
N GLU A 9 -14.67 -18.97 38.54
CA GLU A 9 -15.59 -18.90 37.41
C GLU A 9 -14.88 -18.39 36.15
N TYR A 10 -14.01 -17.39 36.29
CA TYR A 10 -13.17 -16.87 35.20
C TYR A 10 -12.29 -17.97 34.56
N ARG A 11 -11.71 -18.84 35.39
CA ARG A 11 -10.87 -19.94 34.91
C ARG A 11 -11.69 -21.02 34.20
N SER A 12 -12.92 -21.30 34.66
CA SER A 12 -13.80 -22.24 33.96
C SER A 12 -14.28 -21.71 32.61
N ALA A 13 -14.53 -20.40 32.49
CA ALA A 13 -14.96 -19.79 31.24
C ALA A 13 -13.86 -19.78 30.17
N MET A 14 -12.61 -19.49 30.56
CA MET A 14 -11.45 -19.59 29.67
C MET A 14 -11.18 -21.02 29.19
N ALA A 15 -11.41 -22.03 30.05
CA ALA A 15 -11.26 -23.43 29.66
C ALA A 15 -12.34 -23.91 28.67
N ALA A 16 -13.51 -23.26 28.68
CA ALA A 16 -14.62 -23.56 27.77
C ALA A 16 -14.52 -22.82 26.41
N GLY A 17 -13.50 -21.97 26.21
CA GLY A 17 -13.28 -21.25 24.96
C GLY A 17 -14.32 -20.14 24.69
N VAL A 18 -14.99 -19.65 25.73
CA VAL A 18 -15.97 -18.55 25.63
C VAL A 18 -15.24 -17.23 25.93
N ASP A 19 -15.17 -16.34 24.95
CA ASP A 19 -14.57 -15.01 25.09
C ASP A 19 -15.58 -14.05 25.74
N LEU A 20 -15.38 -13.73 27.02
CA LEU A 20 -16.32 -12.94 27.83
C LEU A 20 -16.38 -11.45 27.46
N TYR A 21 -15.48 -10.95 26.61
CA TYR A 21 -15.46 -9.54 26.21
C TYR A 21 -16.27 -9.24 24.96
N GLN A 22 -16.86 -10.25 24.31
CA GLN A 22 -17.57 -10.09 23.04
C GLN A 22 -19.10 -9.95 23.17
N GLN A 23 -19.67 -9.97 24.39
CA GLN A 23 -21.11 -10.05 24.61
C GLN A 23 -21.78 -8.82 25.25
N VAL A 24 -21.14 -7.63 25.26
CA VAL A 24 -21.72 -6.44 25.90
C VAL A 24 -22.36 -5.43 24.92
N GLU A 25 -22.32 -5.65 23.61
CA GLU A 25 -22.98 -4.75 22.65
C GLU A 25 -23.97 -5.51 21.76
N THR A 26 -25.15 -5.86 22.28
CA THR A 26 -26.38 -6.02 21.46
C THR A 26 -27.66 -6.00 22.33
N GLY A 27 -28.54 -5.05 22.04
CA GLY A 27 -29.93 -4.92 22.53
C GLY A 27 -30.08 -3.89 23.67
N GLU A 28 -30.98 -2.92 23.67
CA GLU A 28 -32.23 -2.66 22.93
C GLU A 28 -32.53 -1.14 23.00
N ASP A 29 -32.91 -0.48 21.89
CA ASP A 29 -34.20 0.24 21.74
C ASP A 29 -34.24 1.15 20.48
N ALA A 30 -35.30 0.96 19.70
CA ALA A 30 -35.72 1.70 18.50
C ALA A 30 -36.43 3.02 18.90
N ALA A 31 -36.60 4.11 18.14
CA ALA A 31 -36.65 4.46 16.70
C ALA A 31 -36.60 6.03 16.57
N PRO A 32 -37.05 6.68 15.47
CA PRO A 32 -36.39 6.97 14.18
C PRO A 32 -36.18 8.49 13.90
N ASN A 33 -35.71 8.85 12.68
CA ASN A 33 -35.49 10.19 12.07
C ASN A 33 -34.20 10.92 12.48
N THR A 34 -33.37 11.48 11.59
CA THR A 34 -33.65 12.18 10.31
C THR A 34 -32.39 12.18 9.43
N GLU A 35 -32.61 12.25 8.12
CA GLU A 35 -31.64 12.33 7.04
C GLU A 35 -30.64 13.50 7.17
N GLU A 36 -29.35 13.22 7.01
CA GLU A 36 -28.39 14.14 6.35
C GLU A 36 -27.34 13.29 5.63
N HIS A 37 -27.64 12.95 4.38
CA HIS A 37 -26.71 12.32 3.45
C HIS A 37 -25.82 13.43 2.86
N VAL A 38 -24.53 13.42 3.17
CA VAL A 38 -23.54 14.15 2.37
C VAL A 38 -22.86 13.15 1.45
N GLU A 39 -23.36 13.08 0.21
CA GLU A 39 -22.65 12.47 -0.91
C GLU A 39 -21.36 13.27 -1.16
N ILE A 40 -20.20 12.61 -1.05
CA ILE A 40 -18.99 13.09 -1.70
C ILE A 40 -18.83 12.23 -2.95
N GLU A 41 -19.36 12.76 -4.03
CA GLU A 41 -19.16 12.30 -5.40
C GLU A 41 -17.68 12.58 -5.76
N VAL A 42 -16.89 11.53 -5.97
CA VAL A 42 -15.56 11.65 -6.60
C VAL A 42 -15.64 10.91 -7.92
N GLU A 43 -16.06 11.64 -8.96
CA GLU A 43 -15.80 11.22 -10.33
C GLU A 43 -14.33 11.49 -10.73
N PRO A 44 -13.72 10.59 -11.52
CA PRO A 44 -12.36 10.73 -12.01
C PRO A 44 -12.36 11.42 -13.39
N GLU A 45 -11.87 12.66 -13.47
CA GLU A 45 -11.54 13.29 -14.75
C GLU A 45 -10.01 13.26 -14.97
N GLY A 46 -9.60 12.49 -15.97
CA GLY A 46 -8.37 12.77 -16.70
C GLY A 46 -8.67 13.76 -17.81
N LEU A 47 -7.74 14.69 -18.05
CA LEU A 47 -7.60 15.35 -19.34
C LEU A 47 -6.20 15.96 -19.46
N ASP A 48 -5.46 15.44 -20.44
CA ASP A 48 -4.42 16.17 -21.15
C ASP A 48 -4.99 17.50 -21.67
N ASP A 49 -4.30 18.62 -21.46
CA ASP A 49 -4.41 19.75 -22.39
C ASP A 49 -3.11 20.58 -22.42
N ASP A 50 -2.34 20.35 -23.48
CA ASP A 50 -1.30 21.25 -23.98
C ASP A 50 -1.99 22.50 -24.55
N THR A 51 -2.06 23.59 -23.79
CA THR A 51 -2.38 24.92 -24.34
C THR A 51 -1.54 26.00 -23.65
N PRO A 52 -0.79 26.85 -24.39
CA PRO A 52 0.11 27.86 -23.84
C PRO A 52 -0.65 29.05 -23.26
N PRO A 53 -0.09 29.79 -22.27
CA PRO A 53 -0.80 30.90 -21.65
C PRO A 53 -0.89 32.09 -22.61
N GLU A 54 -2.14 32.45 -22.88
CA GLU A 54 -2.61 33.61 -23.64
C GLU A 54 -2.37 34.92 -22.86
N GLU A 55 -2.12 35.97 -23.63
CA GLU A 55 -1.92 37.37 -23.22
C GLU A 55 -2.99 37.90 -22.25
N LEU A 56 -2.54 38.61 -21.22
CA LEU A 56 -3.34 39.62 -20.54
C LEU A 56 -2.63 40.97 -20.67
N GLU A 57 -3.05 41.72 -21.68
CA GLU A 57 -2.86 43.15 -21.77
C GLU A 57 -3.61 43.85 -20.62
N GLY A 58 -2.90 44.74 -19.93
CA GLY A 58 -3.46 45.65 -18.94
C GLY A 58 -2.73 46.99 -19.06
N ALA A 59 -3.30 47.84 -19.91
CA ALA A 59 -2.82 49.16 -20.28
C ALA A 59 -2.68 50.14 -19.10
N SER A 60 -1.62 50.96 -19.16
CA SER A 60 -1.65 52.35 -18.67
C SER A 60 -1.06 53.24 -19.77
N GLU A 61 -1.95 53.84 -20.56
CA GLU A 61 -1.68 55.05 -21.35
C GLU A 61 -1.57 56.23 -20.36
N ASP A 62 -0.53 57.06 -20.46
CA ASP A 62 -0.65 58.40 -21.06
C ASP A 62 0.67 59.19 -21.00
N ASP A 63 0.88 59.98 -22.05
CA ASP A 63 1.74 61.17 -22.17
C ASP A 63 3.24 61.11 -21.84
N VAL A 64 4.10 61.10 -22.87
CA VAL A 64 5.10 62.17 -23.15
C VAL A 64 5.56 62.11 -24.63
N ASP A 65 5.10 63.11 -25.39
CA ASP A 65 5.82 63.93 -26.39
C ASP A 65 6.55 63.28 -27.59
N GLU A 66 6.08 63.65 -28.79
CA GLU A 66 6.76 63.47 -30.08
C GLU A 66 8.06 64.27 -30.12
N GLY A 67 9.19 63.57 -30.05
CA GLY A 67 10.52 64.11 -30.35
C GLY A 67 11.24 63.21 -31.35
N ASP A 68 11.22 63.60 -32.63
CA ASP A 68 12.10 63.10 -33.69
C ASP A 68 13.57 63.23 -33.26
N GLU A 69 14.17 62.15 -32.76
CA GLU A 69 15.59 61.90 -32.88
C GLU A 69 15.80 60.40 -33.10
N ASP A 70 16.15 60.03 -34.34
CA ASP A 70 16.70 58.72 -34.69
C ASP A 70 17.67 58.27 -33.57
N PRO A 71 17.44 57.13 -32.88
CA PRO A 71 18.41 56.64 -31.93
C PRO A 71 19.65 56.24 -32.73
N GLU A 72 20.66 57.11 -32.73
CA GLU A 72 21.98 56.83 -33.27
C GLU A 72 22.35 55.39 -32.88
N PRO A 73 22.73 54.54 -33.84
CA PRO A 73 22.90 53.12 -33.58
C PRO A 73 24.04 52.91 -32.60
N ILE A 74 23.70 52.76 -31.32
CA ILE A 74 24.64 52.45 -30.24
C ILE A 74 25.53 51.29 -30.73
N PRO A 75 26.87 51.41 -30.65
CA PRO A 75 27.79 50.42 -31.18
C PRO A 75 27.45 49.01 -30.66
N LYS A 76 27.48 48.02 -31.54
CA LYS A 76 27.07 46.62 -31.25
C LYS A 76 27.78 46.01 -30.02
N GLU A 77 28.98 46.51 -29.70
CA GLU A 77 29.76 46.10 -28.53
C GLU A 77 29.15 46.57 -27.20
N GLN A 78 28.57 47.77 -27.14
CA GLN A 78 27.91 48.30 -25.94
C GLN A 78 26.53 47.65 -25.70
N LYS A 79 25.83 47.29 -26.79
CA LYS A 79 24.57 46.53 -26.71
C LYS A 79 24.76 45.14 -26.09
N ASN A 80 25.84 44.44 -26.44
CA ASN A 80 26.17 43.14 -25.84
C ASN A 80 26.61 43.22 -24.37
N ALA A 81 27.34 44.27 -23.98
CA ALA A 81 27.74 44.49 -22.59
C ALA A 81 26.54 44.86 -21.70
N PHE A 82 25.64 45.71 -22.20
CA PHE A 82 24.40 46.06 -21.51
C PHE A 82 23.47 44.85 -21.38
N TYR A 83 23.28 44.07 -22.45
CA TYR A 83 22.46 42.86 -22.41
C TYR A 83 23.01 41.82 -21.42
N LYS A 84 24.34 41.63 -21.37
CA LYS A 84 24.98 40.76 -20.35
C LYS A 84 24.82 41.30 -18.93
N ARG A 85 24.79 42.63 -18.74
CA ARG A 85 24.55 43.25 -17.43
C ARG A 85 23.10 43.06 -16.99
N VAL A 86 22.14 43.28 -17.90
CA VAL A 86 20.71 43.06 -17.66
C VAL A 86 20.41 41.59 -17.38
N GLN A 87 21.05 40.65 -18.09
CA GLN A 87 20.90 39.22 -17.79
C GLN A 87 21.49 38.83 -16.44
N ARG A 88 22.63 39.42 -16.04
CA ARG A 88 23.20 39.19 -14.70
C ARG A 88 22.31 39.77 -13.60
N GLU A 89 21.72 40.94 -13.85
CA GLU A 89 20.80 41.59 -12.91
C GLU A 89 19.48 40.83 -12.81
N ARG A 90 18.91 40.36 -13.93
CA ARG A 90 17.74 39.46 -13.93
C ARG A 90 18.03 38.16 -13.20
N LYS A 91 19.18 37.53 -13.45
CA LYS A 91 19.57 36.30 -12.75
C LYS A 91 19.74 36.54 -11.26
N LYS A 92 20.34 37.66 -10.87
CA LYS A 92 20.49 38.05 -9.46
C LYS A 92 19.13 38.33 -8.80
N ALA A 93 18.22 39.01 -9.50
CA ALA A 93 16.87 39.28 -9.02
C ALA A 93 16.04 37.99 -8.88
N GLN A 94 16.19 37.04 -9.81
CA GLN A 94 15.58 35.71 -9.71
C GLN A 94 16.13 34.92 -8.52
N GLU A 95 17.45 34.90 -8.31
CA GLU A 95 18.07 34.21 -7.17
C GLU A 95 17.65 34.83 -5.83
N GLU A 96 17.51 36.16 -5.75
CA GLU A 96 16.99 36.84 -4.57
C GLU A 96 15.49 36.57 -4.34
N ALA A 97 14.68 36.47 -5.41
CA ALA A 97 13.27 36.10 -5.31
C ALA A 97 13.09 34.65 -4.87
N GLU A 98 13.86 33.71 -5.46
CA GLU A 98 13.87 32.30 -5.06
C GLU A 98 14.35 32.13 -3.61
N ALA A 99 15.36 32.90 -3.17
CA ALA A 99 15.81 32.88 -1.79
C ALA A 99 14.74 33.38 -0.81
N LYS A 100 13.98 34.43 -1.18
CA LYS A 100 12.85 34.92 -0.37
C LYS A 100 11.72 33.89 -0.30
N ILE A 101 11.32 33.33 -1.44
CA ILE A 101 10.28 32.29 -1.49
C ILE A 101 10.72 31.05 -0.69
N ARG A 102 11.98 30.63 -0.79
CA ARG A 102 12.52 29.53 0.00
C ARG A 102 12.50 29.85 1.50
N ALA A 103 12.86 31.08 1.89
CA ALA A 103 12.82 31.50 3.29
C ALA A 103 11.39 31.57 3.84
N GLU A 104 10.42 32.04 3.05
CA GLU A 104 9.00 32.06 3.42
C GLU A 104 8.42 30.64 3.52
N MET A 105 8.73 29.78 2.54
CA MET A 105 8.37 28.37 2.57
C MET A 105 8.99 27.66 3.78
N GLU A 106 10.26 27.92 4.09
CA GLU A 106 10.93 27.31 5.23
C GLU A 106 10.33 27.76 6.58
N GLN A 107 9.86 29.01 6.67
CA GLN A 107 9.13 29.51 7.84
C GLN A 107 7.72 28.91 7.94
N GLN A 108 7.02 28.71 6.82
CA GLN A 108 5.70 28.07 6.80
C GLN A 108 5.76 26.57 7.10
N ILE A 109 6.79 25.89 6.59
CA ILE A 109 6.96 24.44 6.74
C ILE A 109 7.35 24.07 8.17
N ASN A 110 8.08 24.95 8.90
CA ASN A 110 8.54 24.60 10.24
C ASN A 110 8.54 25.80 11.22
N PRO A 111 7.39 26.17 11.80
CA PRO A 111 7.26 27.31 12.71
C PRO A 111 8.14 27.18 13.97
N TYR A 112 8.55 25.96 14.31
CA TYR A 112 9.38 25.67 15.48
C TYR A 112 10.88 25.76 15.21
N LYS A 113 11.31 25.94 13.95
CA LYS A 113 12.74 26.03 13.62
C LYS A 113 13.43 27.17 14.38
N GLN A 114 12.80 28.35 14.44
CA GLN A 114 13.33 29.48 15.21
C GLN A 114 13.42 29.21 16.72
N PHE A 115 12.54 28.36 17.26
CA PHE A 115 12.57 27.96 18.66
C PHE A 115 13.77 27.05 18.94
N PHE A 116 14.00 26.05 18.09
CA PHE A 116 15.17 25.15 18.19
C PHE A 116 16.49 25.89 17.93
N ASP A 117 16.53 26.79 16.95
CA ASP A 117 17.71 27.62 16.65
C ASP A 117 18.08 28.53 17.84
N LYS A 118 17.09 29.09 18.54
CA LYS A 118 17.30 29.90 19.76
C LYS A 118 17.78 29.08 20.95
N LEU A 119 17.31 27.85 21.07
CA LEU A 119 17.77 26.92 22.10
C LEU A 119 19.14 26.33 21.79
N GLY A 120 19.57 26.39 20.51
CA GLY A 120 20.81 25.78 20.05
C GLY A 120 20.78 24.25 20.09
N VAL A 121 19.58 23.65 20.08
CA VAL A 121 19.38 22.20 20.20
C VAL A 121 18.71 21.70 18.92
N SER A 122 19.19 20.56 18.41
CA SER A 122 18.54 19.93 17.26
C SER A 122 17.13 19.41 17.62
N PRO A 123 16.15 19.43 16.69
CA PRO A 123 14.80 18.94 16.98
C PRO A 123 14.78 17.50 17.52
N ASP A 124 15.61 16.62 16.96
CA ASP A 124 15.70 15.22 17.39
C ASP A 124 16.27 15.07 18.82
N GLU A 125 17.27 15.89 19.17
CA GLU A 125 17.84 15.91 20.51
C GLU A 125 16.85 16.47 21.53
N ALA A 126 16.09 17.49 21.14
CA ALA A 126 15.03 18.06 21.98
C ALA A 126 13.91 17.03 22.23
N LEU A 127 13.49 16.28 21.22
CA LEU A 127 12.50 15.21 21.38
C LEU A 127 12.99 14.13 22.35
N ARG A 128 14.24 13.66 22.20
CA ARG A 128 14.84 12.68 23.12
C ARG A 128 14.91 13.22 24.56
N ALA A 129 15.27 14.49 24.74
CA ALA A 129 15.31 15.12 26.05
C ALA A 129 13.91 15.23 26.69
N ILE A 130 12.90 15.56 25.90
CA ILE A 130 11.50 15.62 26.35
C ILE A 130 11.03 14.22 26.77
N GLU A 131 11.28 13.20 25.96
CA GLU A 131 10.94 11.80 26.28
C GLU A 131 11.61 11.35 27.57
N GLN A 132 12.91 11.64 27.74
CA GLN A 132 13.65 11.31 28.96
C GLN A 132 13.11 12.04 30.19
N ASN A 133 12.69 13.31 30.04
CA ASN A 133 12.11 14.08 31.13
C ASN A 133 10.73 13.53 31.52
N ASN A 134 9.88 13.22 30.54
CA ASN A 134 8.58 12.57 30.77
C ASN A 134 8.74 11.23 31.48
N LEU A 135 9.73 10.43 31.08
CA LEU A 135 10.06 9.18 31.74
C LEU A 135 10.44 9.42 33.21
N ARG A 136 11.37 10.34 33.46
CA ARG A 136 11.79 10.70 34.82
C ARG A 136 10.61 11.18 35.67
N GLN A 137 9.75 12.03 35.13
CA GLN A 137 8.57 12.54 35.84
C GLN A 137 7.59 11.43 36.18
N SER A 138 7.24 10.56 35.22
CA SER A 138 6.33 9.44 35.46
C SER A 138 6.86 8.47 36.51
N VAL A 139 8.15 8.12 36.44
CA VAL A 139 8.81 7.29 37.45
C VAL A 139 8.77 8.00 38.81
N GLN A 140 9.16 9.26 38.88
CA GLN A 140 9.16 10.03 40.12
C GLN A 140 7.75 10.14 40.73
N GLN A 141 6.71 10.32 39.92
CA GLN A 141 5.33 10.31 40.39
C GLN A 141 4.94 8.97 41.00
N SER A 142 5.27 7.86 40.34
CA SER A 142 4.99 6.51 40.86
C SER A 142 5.71 6.25 42.19
N VAL A 143 6.97 6.68 42.29
CA VAL A 143 7.78 6.54 43.50
C VAL A 143 7.28 7.46 44.61
N ASN A 144 6.83 8.67 44.29
CA ASN A 144 6.24 9.59 45.27
C ASN A 144 4.95 9.02 45.88
N GLN A 145 4.10 8.37 45.09
CA GLN A 145 2.89 7.72 45.61
C GLN A 145 3.25 6.57 46.57
N GLU A 146 4.24 5.76 46.21
CA GLU A 146 4.76 4.71 47.08
C GLU A 146 5.38 5.30 48.36
N ALA A 147 6.20 6.34 48.23
CA ALA A 147 6.84 7.03 49.35
C ALA A 147 5.80 7.65 50.31
N GLN A 148 4.71 8.22 49.79
CA GLN A 148 3.60 8.69 50.62
C GLN A 148 2.95 7.55 51.38
N SER A 149 2.71 6.40 50.75
CA SER A 149 2.16 5.23 51.43
C SER A 149 3.10 4.72 52.55
N LEU A 150 4.40 4.73 52.31
CA LEU A 150 5.42 4.36 53.30
C LEU A 150 5.50 5.39 54.43
N GLN A 151 5.35 6.67 54.13
CA GLN A 151 5.26 7.73 55.12
C GLN A 151 4.05 7.53 56.05
N TYR A 152 2.87 7.21 55.51
CA TYR A 152 1.69 6.92 56.32
C TYR A 152 1.84 5.64 57.15
N GLN A 153 2.53 4.62 56.63
CA GLN A 153 2.66 3.32 57.28
C GLN A 153 3.74 3.29 58.36
N TYR A 154 4.87 3.94 58.11
CA TYR A 154 6.08 3.85 58.95
C TYR A 154 6.44 5.18 59.63
N GLY A 155 5.71 6.26 59.33
CA GLY A 155 5.94 7.59 59.92
C GLY A 155 7.26 8.21 59.50
N TRP A 156 7.68 8.01 58.25
CA TRP A 156 8.96 8.56 57.74
C TRP A 156 8.96 10.09 57.75
N ASP A 157 10.11 10.66 58.13
CA ASP A 157 10.32 12.10 58.05
C ASP A 157 10.47 12.56 56.59
N ASP A 158 10.21 13.85 56.34
CA ASP A 158 10.28 14.43 54.98
C ASP A 158 11.65 14.25 54.33
N GLU A 159 12.73 14.29 55.11
CA GLU A 159 14.09 14.09 54.61
C GLU A 159 14.32 12.64 54.16
N GLN A 160 13.83 11.67 54.94
CA GLN A 160 13.93 10.24 54.61
C GLN A 160 13.10 9.93 53.36
N THR A 161 11.89 10.49 53.28
CA THR A 161 11.01 10.36 52.11
C THR A 161 11.69 10.92 50.86
N ARG A 162 12.32 12.11 50.93
CA ARG A 162 13.05 12.69 49.78
C ARG A 162 14.24 11.82 49.35
N GLN A 163 15.06 11.36 50.29
CA GLN A 163 16.20 10.49 49.98
C GLN A 163 15.75 9.18 49.32
N TYR A 164 14.68 8.58 49.83
CA TYR A 164 14.09 7.38 49.24
C TYR A 164 13.57 7.65 47.82
N VAL A 165 12.83 8.74 47.62
CA VAL A 165 12.30 9.11 46.30
C VAL A 165 13.42 9.28 45.29
N ASP A 166 14.46 10.05 45.64
CA ASP A 166 15.60 10.30 44.76
C ASP A 166 16.33 8.99 44.41
N GLN A 167 16.60 8.16 45.42
CA GLN A 167 17.27 6.88 45.24
C GLN A 167 16.45 5.91 44.36
N GLN A 168 15.17 5.71 44.67
CA GLN A 168 14.31 4.80 43.92
C GLN A 168 14.04 5.29 42.51
N THR A 169 13.92 6.60 42.32
CA THR A 169 13.78 7.19 40.98
C THR A 169 15.00 6.87 40.13
N GLN A 170 16.21 7.04 40.66
CA GLN A 170 17.44 6.68 39.94
C GLN A 170 17.50 5.19 39.61
N ILE A 171 17.19 4.33 40.58
CA ILE A 171 17.21 2.87 40.39
C ILE A 171 16.23 2.45 39.29
N ARG A 172 14.99 2.97 39.32
CA ARG A 172 13.96 2.62 38.32
C ARG A 172 14.33 3.11 36.92
N ILE A 173 14.84 4.34 36.81
CA ILE A 173 15.31 4.87 35.52
C ILE A 173 16.44 3.99 34.96
N GLN A 174 17.41 3.63 35.80
CA GLN A 174 18.51 2.78 35.37
C GLN A 174 18.02 1.38 34.94
N GLN A 175 17.10 0.78 35.70
CA GLN A 175 16.51 -0.51 35.33
C GLN A 175 15.77 -0.42 33.98
N GLN A 176 15.02 0.65 33.76
CA GLN A 176 14.27 0.83 32.53
C GLN A 176 15.20 1.04 31.33
N GLN A 177 16.28 1.80 31.50
CA GLN A 177 17.33 1.94 30.47
C GLN A 177 17.97 0.59 30.14
N GLN A 178 18.35 -0.19 31.16
CA GLN A 178 18.90 -1.54 30.94
C GLN A 178 17.90 -2.45 30.22
N GLN A 179 16.61 -2.39 30.57
CA GLN A 179 15.57 -3.16 29.88
C GLN A 179 15.43 -2.75 28.41
N GLN A 180 15.49 -1.45 28.11
CA GLN A 180 15.46 -0.94 26.74
C GLN A 180 16.69 -1.40 25.94
N GLU A 181 17.90 -1.34 26.52
CA GLU A 181 19.12 -1.82 25.88
C GLU A 181 19.06 -3.33 25.59
N LEU A 182 18.60 -4.13 26.56
CA LEU A 182 18.43 -5.58 26.37
C LEU A 182 17.36 -5.91 25.31
N HIS A 183 16.29 -5.12 25.26
CA HIS A 183 15.25 -5.24 24.26
C HIS A 183 15.78 -4.92 22.85
N ASP A 184 16.49 -3.80 22.70
CA ASP A 184 17.11 -3.41 21.43
C ASP A 184 18.14 -4.44 20.97
N LEU A 185 18.95 -4.99 21.89
CA LEU A 185 19.90 -6.06 21.58
C LEU A 185 19.18 -7.34 21.12
N ARG A 186 18.07 -7.71 21.78
CA ARG A 186 17.25 -8.86 21.37
C ARG A 186 16.71 -8.67 19.96
N ILE A 187 16.18 -7.48 19.64
CA ILE A 187 15.70 -7.17 18.29
C ILE A 187 16.83 -7.30 17.28
N GLN A 188 18.01 -6.74 17.57
CA GLN A 188 19.16 -6.81 16.67
C GLN A 188 19.58 -8.25 16.37
N VAL A 189 19.61 -9.13 17.38
CA VAL A 189 19.93 -10.55 17.18
C VAL A 189 18.87 -11.21 16.30
N GLN A 190 17.59 -11.07 16.64
CA GLN A 190 16.49 -11.66 15.85
C GLN A 190 16.46 -11.15 14.40
N LEU A 191 16.86 -9.90 14.18
CA LEU A 191 16.90 -9.27 12.89
C LEU A 191 18.16 -9.64 12.08
N ASN A 192 19.25 -10.04 12.75
CA ASN A 192 20.37 -10.73 12.10
C ASN A 192 19.96 -12.14 11.68
N ASP A 193 19.29 -12.89 12.55
CA ASP A 193 18.76 -14.22 12.23
C ASP A 193 17.80 -14.15 11.04
N LEU A 194 16.87 -13.18 11.04
CA LEU A 194 15.95 -12.94 9.93
C LEU A 194 16.69 -12.60 8.62
N ALA A 195 17.78 -11.86 8.69
CA ALA A 195 18.56 -11.48 7.52
C ALA A 195 19.38 -12.63 6.91
N GLU A 196 19.70 -13.66 7.70
CA GLU A 196 20.38 -14.88 7.25
C GLU A 196 19.39 -15.94 6.75
N ASN A 197 18.12 -15.83 7.11
CA ASN A 197 17.08 -16.76 6.69
C ASN A 197 16.70 -16.56 5.20
N PRO A 198 16.73 -17.62 4.38
CA PRO A 198 16.41 -17.54 2.95
C PRO A 198 14.92 -17.22 2.68
N ASP A 199 14.04 -17.51 3.65
CA ASP A 199 12.60 -17.24 3.54
C ASP A 199 12.25 -15.75 3.62
N TYR A 200 13.19 -14.90 4.06
CA TYR A 200 13.01 -13.46 4.24
C TYR A 200 13.97 -12.67 3.31
N PRO A 201 13.80 -12.75 1.98
CA PRO A 201 14.69 -12.10 1.04
C PRO A 201 14.68 -10.58 1.21
N GLY A 202 15.86 -9.96 1.24
CA GLY A 202 15.97 -8.51 1.38
C GLY A 202 15.80 -7.98 2.81
N ALA A 203 15.55 -8.84 3.81
CA ALA A 203 15.53 -8.45 5.23
C ALA A 203 16.80 -7.68 5.66
N LYS A 204 17.96 -8.02 5.08
CA LYS A 204 19.24 -7.33 5.33
C LYS A 204 19.23 -5.84 4.95
N GLN A 205 18.44 -5.45 3.96
CA GLN A 205 18.34 -4.04 3.52
C GLN A 205 17.30 -3.27 4.33
N MET A 206 16.27 -3.96 4.83
CA MET A 206 15.15 -3.36 5.58
C MET A 206 15.38 -3.29 7.10
N LYS A 207 16.59 -3.59 7.58
CA LYS A 207 16.95 -3.64 9.01
C LYS A 207 16.53 -2.41 9.81
N SER A 208 16.84 -1.21 9.31
CA SER A 208 16.48 0.06 9.98
C SER A 208 14.96 0.22 10.07
N GLN A 209 14.26 0.02 8.95
CA GLN A 209 12.82 0.20 8.85
C GLN A 209 12.06 -0.78 9.74
N ILE A 210 12.51 -2.04 9.80
CA ILE A 210 11.95 -3.06 10.70
C ILE A 210 12.18 -2.65 12.16
N SER A 211 13.37 -2.15 12.51
CA SER A 211 13.67 -1.70 13.88
C SER A 211 12.83 -0.47 14.29
N GLU A 212 12.63 0.48 13.38
CA GLU A 212 11.78 1.65 13.58
C GLU A 212 10.31 1.25 13.75
N PHE A 213 9.82 0.30 12.95
CA PHE A 213 8.46 -0.22 13.07
C PHE A 213 8.21 -0.89 14.43
N ILE A 214 9.17 -1.66 14.95
CA ILE A 214 9.06 -2.30 16.27
C ILE A 214 9.13 -1.28 17.40
N ARG A 215 9.93 -0.20 17.25
CA ARG A 215 9.94 0.91 18.22
C ARG A 215 8.58 1.61 18.30
N ALA A 216 7.92 1.81 17.15
CA ALA A 216 6.57 2.35 17.10
C ALA A 216 5.51 1.35 17.61
N ASN A 217 5.73 0.05 17.38
CA ASN A 217 4.81 -1.03 17.74
C ASN A 217 5.53 -2.13 18.55
N PRO A 218 5.75 -1.93 19.86
CA PRO A 218 6.53 -2.87 20.68
C PRO A 218 5.90 -4.25 20.85
N ALA A 219 4.62 -4.42 20.52
CA ALA A 219 3.94 -5.70 20.53
C ALA A 219 4.19 -6.55 19.28
N ALA A 220 4.71 -5.95 18.20
CA ALA A 220 4.93 -6.66 16.94
C ALA A 220 6.21 -7.49 16.98
N SER A 221 6.15 -8.72 16.45
CA SER A 221 7.36 -9.53 16.28
C SER A 221 8.21 -9.04 15.09
N VAL A 222 9.51 -9.37 15.09
CA VAL A 222 10.42 -9.01 13.98
C VAL A 222 9.92 -9.54 12.63
N GLN A 223 9.31 -10.71 12.61
CA GLN A 223 8.72 -11.29 11.40
C GLN A 223 7.47 -10.51 10.95
N GLN A 224 6.58 -10.15 11.88
CA GLN A 224 5.42 -9.33 11.57
C GLN A 224 5.83 -7.95 11.05
N ALA A 225 6.84 -7.34 11.67
CA ALA A 225 7.40 -6.07 11.23
C ALA A 225 8.02 -6.17 9.83
N TYR A 226 8.73 -7.27 9.50
CA TYR A 226 9.21 -7.51 8.14
C TYR A 226 8.07 -7.53 7.11
N TRP A 227 6.98 -8.24 7.41
CA TRP A 227 5.83 -8.31 6.51
C TRP A 227 5.09 -6.98 6.41
N ALA A 228 5.01 -6.22 7.49
CA ALA A 228 4.40 -4.89 7.49
C ALA A 228 5.19 -3.89 6.63
N VAL A 229 6.53 -3.91 6.75
CA VAL A 229 7.41 -2.99 6.01
C VAL A 229 7.59 -3.43 4.55
N GLY A 230 7.87 -4.71 4.32
CA GLY A 230 8.24 -5.25 3.00
C GLY A 230 7.07 -5.83 2.20
N GLY A 231 5.90 -6.03 2.81
CA GLY A 231 4.79 -6.80 2.23
C GLY A 231 4.26 -6.24 0.93
N SER A 232 4.17 -4.91 0.78
CA SER A 232 3.73 -4.27 -0.46
C SER A 232 4.71 -4.53 -1.61
N SER A 233 6.01 -4.41 -1.34
CA SER A 233 7.06 -4.69 -2.32
C SER A 233 7.07 -6.16 -2.74
N LEU A 234 6.89 -7.08 -1.77
CA LEU A 234 6.89 -8.51 -2.02
C LEU A 234 5.62 -8.94 -2.78
N ALA A 235 4.47 -8.35 -2.47
CA ALA A 235 3.23 -8.57 -3.21
C ALA A 235 3.35 -8.14 -4.67
N GLN A 236 4.01 -7.00 -4.95
CA GLN A 236 4.29 -6.57 -6.32
C GLN A 236 5.25 -7.51 -7.04
N GLN A 237 6.28 -8.02 -6.37
CA GLN A 237 7.19 -9.02 -6.94
C GLN A 237 6.45 -10.32 -7.29
N LEU A 238 5.63 -10.83 -6.36
CA LEU A 238 4.81 -12.02 -6.59
C LEU A 238 3.82 -11.83 -7.74
N LYS A 239 3.22 -10.64 -7.87
CA LYS A 239 2.35 -10.30 -9.00
C LYS A 239 3.10 -10.36 -10.33
N ARG A 240 4.29 -9.75 -10.41
CA ARG A 240 5.13 -9.81 -11.61
C ARG A 240 5.57 -11.24 -11.95
N GLU A 241 5.96 -12.03 -10.95
CA GLU A 241 6.30 -13.44 -11.17
C GLU A 241 5.10 -14.26 -11.67
N ALA A 242 3.91 -14.01 -11.13
CA ALA A 242 2.68 -14.66 -11.57
C ALA A 242 2.36 -14.31 -13.02
N GLU A 243 2.44 -13.02 -13.38
CA GLU A 243 2.26 -12.54 -14.76
C GLU A 243 3.29 -13.17 -15.71
N GLN A 244 4.57 -13.23 -15.32
CA GLN A 244 5.62 -13.89 -16.12
C GLN A 244 5.37 -15.39 -16.28
N ARG A 245 4.95 -16.08 -15.23
CA ARG A 245 4.57 -17.51 -15.31
C ARG A 245 3.36 -17.70 -16.22
N GLU A 246 2.40 -16.79 -16.19
CA GLU A 246 1.24 -16.83 -17.07
C GLU A 246 1.64 -16.61 -18.54
N ILE A 247 2.48 -15.61 -18.82
CA ILE A 247 3.03 -15.34 -20.16
C ILE A 247 3.83 -16.56 -20.66
N ALA A 248 4.66 -17.16 -19.80
CA ALA A 248 5.43 -18.36 -20.15
C ALA A 248 4.53 -19.58 -20.42
N LYS A 249 3.43 -19.73 -19.68
CA LYS A 249 2.41 -20.75 -19.97
C LYS A 249 1.75 -20.47 -21.32
N ARG A 250 1.26 -19.24 -21.54
CA ARG A 250 0.64 -18.80 -22.80
C ARG A 250 1.57 -18.91 -24.01
N GLY A 251 2.89 -18.73 -23.82
CA GLY A 251 3.90 -18.88 -24.86
C GLY A 251 4.25 -20.34 -25.17
N LYS A 252 4.14 -21.26 -24.20
CA LYS A 252 4.37 -22.70 -24.39
C LYS A 252 3.13 -23.42 -24.94
N THR A 253 1.93 -22.95 -24.61
CA THR A 253 0.72 -23.43 -25.28
C THR A 253 0.75 -22.86 -26.70
N GLN A 254 1.13 -23.67 -27.69
CA GLN A 254 0.91 -23.31 -29.09
C GLN A 254 -0.54 -22.87 -29.20
N ARG A 255 -0.76 -21.59 -29.53
CA ARG A 255 -2.05 -21.13 -30.01
C ARG A 255 -2.35 -21.98 -31.23
N THR A 256 -3.10 -23.05 -31.05
CA THR A 256 -3.81 -23.69 -32.14
C THR A 256 -4.82 -22.65 -32.58
N VAL A 257 -4.38 -21.78 -33.48
CA VAL A 257 -5.29 -21.06 -34.35
C VAL A 257 -6.04 -22.18 -35.03
N VAL A 258 -7.28 -22.42 -34.60
CA VAL A 258 -8.24 -23.20 -35.37
C VAL A 258 -8.44 -22.37 -36.63
N LYS A 259 -7.55 -22.58 -37.60
CA LYS A 259 -7.90 -22.31 -38.98
C LYS A 259 -9.04 -23.26 -39.22
N ASP A 260 -10.21 -22.73 -39.56
CA ASP A 260 -11.32 -23.51 -40.09
C ASP A 260 -10.81 -24.26 -41.33
N ALA A 261 -10.19 -25.42 -41.10
CA ALA A 261 -10.04 -26.42 -42.14
C ALA A 261 -11.48 -26.89 -42.39
N PRO A 262 -11.96 -26.92 -43.65
CA PRO A 262 -13.27 -27.45 -43.94
C PRO A 262 -13.31 -28.86 -43.37
N ALA A 263 -14.22 -29.12 -42.44
CA ALA A 263 -14.49 -30.46 -41.95
C ALA A 263 -14.79 -31.31 -43.19
N SER A 264 -13.91 -32.25 -43.51
CA SER A 264 -14.22 -33.31 -44.46
C SER A 264 -15.36 -34.11 -43.84
N LEU A 265 -16.59 -33.77 -44.22
CA LEU A 265 -17.77 -34.60 -44.02
C LEU A 265 -17.64 -35.81 -44.95
N ASP A 266 -16.72 -36.73 -44.64
CA ASP A 266 -16.73 -38.09 -45.19
C ASP A 266 -17.82 -38.92 -44.51
N GLY A 267 -19.05 -38.38 -44.54
CA GLY A 267 -20.26 -39.11 -44.23
C GLY A 267 -20.82 -39.75 -45.51
N PRO A 268 -21.45 -40.94 -45.44
CA PRO A 268 -22.09 -41.56 -46.60
C PRO A 268 -23.12 -40.61 -47.21
N ALA A 269 -23.07 -40.47 -48.54
CA ALA A 269 -23.91 -39.53 -49.30
C ALA A 269 -25.40 -39.60 -48.88
N PRO A 270 -26.08 -38.46 -48.74
CA PRO A 270 -27.49 -38.43 -48.34
C PRO A 270 -28.36 -39.22 -49.35
N LEU A 271 -29.38 -39.91 -48.84
CA LEU A 271 -30.34 -40.63 -49.68
C LEU A 271 -31.17 -39.64 -50.49
N SER A 272 -31.59 -40.05 -51.69
CA SER A 272 -32.50 -39.21 -52.49
C SER A 272 -33.88 -39.11 -51.82
N PRO A 273 -34.62 -38.01 -52.01
CA PRO A 273 -35.92 -37.82 -51.36
C PRO A 273 -36.96 -38.89 -51.73
N GLU A 274 -36.85 -39.48 -52.93
CA GLU A 274 -37.70 -40.60 -53.36
C GLU A 274 -37.42 -41.88 -52.57
N GLU A 275 -36.15 -42.20 -52.31
CA GLU A 275 -35.74 -43.36 -51.51
C GLU A 275 -36.15 -43.20 -50.04
N VAL A 276 -36.11 -41.97 -49.51
CA VAL A 276 -36.58 -41.67 -48.14
C VAL A 276 -38.09 -41.83 -48.04
N ALA A 277 -38.84 -41.40 -49.05
CA ALA A 277 -40.29 -41.60 -49.09
C ALA A 277 -40.65 -43.09 -49.17
N PHE A 278 -39.94 -43.86 -50.02
CA PHE A 278 -40.09 -45.31 -50.11
C PHE A 278 -39.76 -46.02 -48.79
N ALA A 279 -38.66 -45.65 -48.13
CA ALA A 279 -38.26 -46.18 -46.83
C ALA A 279 -39.37 -46.01 -45.78
N ARG A 280 -39.93 -44.79 -45.70
CA ARG A 280 -41.02 -44.46 -44.76
C ARG A 280 -42.30 -45.22 -45.08
N GLN A 281 -42.64 -45.38 -46.37
CA GLN A 281 -43.85 -46.08 -46.79
C GLN A 281 -43.76 -47.60 -46.52
N GLN A 282 -42.57 -48.19 -46.66
CA GLN A 282 -42.32 -49.61 -46.41
C GLN A 282 -41.89 -49.91 -44.95
N GLY A 283 -41.82 -48.90 -44.09
CA GLY A 283 -41.40 -49.03 -42.69
C GLY A 283 -39.95 -49.47 -42.51
N MET A 284 -39.08 -49.25 -43.50
CA MET A 284 -37.66 -49.59 -43.45
C MET A 284 -36.82 -48.40 -42.97
N SER A 285 -35.71 -48.69 -42.27
CA SER A 285 -34.75 -47.65 -41.88
C SER A 285 -33.91 -47.18 -43.07
N GLU A 286 -33.46 -45.92 -43.03
CA GLU A 286 -32.59 -45.34 -44.06
C GLU A 286 -31.29 -46.16 -44.25
N SER A 287 -30.80 -46.81 -43.19
CA SER A 287 -29.64 -47.69 -43.25
C SER A 287 -29.88 -48.99 -44.02
N GLU A 288 -31.11 -49.52 -43.99
CA GLU A 288 -31.50 -50.74 -44.68
C GLU A 288 -31.72 -50.49 -46.17
N VAL A 289 -32.30 -49.34 -46.53
CA VAL A 289 -32.44 -48.94 -47.93
C VAL A 289 -31.08 -48.76 -48.60
N ARG A 290 -30.08 -48.21 -47.88
CA ARG A 290 -28.69 -48.15 -48.37
C ARG A 290 -28.11 -49.53 -48.63
N LYS A 291 -28.31 -50.48 -47.70
CA LYS A 291 -27.84 -51.87 -47.86
C LYS A 291 -28.51 -52.57 -49.04
N LEU A 292 -29.80 -52.29 -49.30
CA LEU A 292 -30.54 -52.84 -50.43
C LEU A 292 -30.06 -52.27 -51.77
N ARG A 293 -29.73 -50.97 -51.81
CA ARG A 293 -29.13 -50.33 -53.00
C ARG A 293 -27.78 -50.92 -53.37
N GLU A 294 -27.01 -51.38 -52.40
CA GLU A 294 -25.71 -52.03 -52.61
C GLU A 294 -25.82 -53.50 -53.06
N VAL A 295 -27.03 -54.09 -53.10
CA VAL A 295 -27.22 -55.47 -53.58
C VAL A 295 -27.21 -55.46 -55.12
N PRO A 296 -26.29 -56.20 -55.77
CA PRO A 296 -26.25 -56.25 -57.23
C PRO A 296 -27.46 -57.01 -57.81
N ASN A 297 -27.99 -56.52 -58.93
CA ASN A 297 -29.15 -57.11 -59.60
C ASN A 297 -28.85 -58.41 -60.39
N ASN A 298 -27.58 -58.78 -60.54
CA ASN A 298 -27.15 -59.95 -61.32
C ASN A 298 -26.65 -61.11 -60.43
N LEU A 299 -27.05 -62.34 -60.76
CA LEU A 299 -26.70 -63.57 -60.00
C LEU A 299 -25.18 -63.80 -59.85
N GLN A 300 -24.38 -63.43 -60.85
CA GLN A 300 -22.92 -63.59 -60.78
C GLN A 300 -22.26 -62.55 -59.87
N GLU A 301 -22.79 -61.33 -59.82
CA GLU A 301 -22.30 -60.24 -58.96
C GLU A 301 -22.74 -60.46 -57.52
N PHE A 302 -23.97 -60.92 -57.31
CA PHE A 302 -24.48 -61.31 -55.99
C PHE A 302 -23.62 -62.42 -55.33
N ARG A 303 -23.18 -63.42 -56.12
CA ARG A 303 -22.28 -64.47 -55.64
C ARG A 303 -20.90 -63.94 -55.22
N LYS A 304 -20.39 -62.90 -55.88
CA LYS A 304 -19.12 -62.25 -55.52
C LYS A 304 -19.27 -61.37 -54.28
N TRP A 305 -20.34 -60.58 -54.22
CA TRP A 305 -20.68 -59.73 -53.07
C TRP A 305 -20.88 -60.56 -51.79
N ASN A 306 -21.57 -61.69 -51.87
CA ASN A 306 -21.80 -62.55 -50.70
C ASN A 306 -20.53 -63.30 -50.24
N LYS A 307 -19.58 -63.58 -51.15
CA LYS A 307 -18.26 -64.15 -50.78
C LYS A 307 -17.34 -63.14 -50.10
N GLY A 308 -17.47 -61.84 -50.40
CA GLY A 308 -16.68 -60.77 -49.77
C GLY A 308 -17.19 -60.29 -48.41
N ARG A 309 -18.35 -60.80 -47.96
CA ARG A 309 -18.98 -60.46 -46.67
C ARG A 309 -18.77 -61.47 -45.55
N LYS A 310 -18.06 -62.58 -45.81
CA LYS A 310 -17.64 -63.56 -44.78
C LYS A 310 -16.33 -63.16 -44.12
#